data_AF-Q5C0L6-F1
#
_entry.id   AF-Q5C0L6-F1
#
_cell.length_a   1.000
_cell.length_b   1.000
_cell.length_c   1.000
_cell.angle_alpha   90.00
_cell.angle_beta   90.00
_cell.angle_gamma   90.00
#
_symmetry.space_group_name_H-M   'P 1'
#
loop_
_entity.id
_entity.type
_entity.pdbx_description
1 polymer ?
#
loop_
_entity_poly.entity_id
_entity_poly.type
_entity_poly.pdbx_seq_one_letter_code
_entity_poly.pdbx_strand_id
1 'polypeptide(L)'
;GGPQRGSCQCNGTCECKPGYTGDRCDCMESEKQCIDSSNPTGPKCSGRGVCDCGQCFCNSGYTGHLCNEIQGGESALCTDRDVEKCVLCLRDSLVKSFDSNEKTKSDEVAKIIIGSDDDTSFKLSQGQPTSMVYSSREYAIAAAQCESACNGTVIDTSRVKLVEVSEQKDDSNLCIIYTEDNCRVFFNYRYSDAIYVNRKVDLNIIRKSECTKTINILYIVLGVIAAIVLGGLILLLIYKLVITIDDRRELANFKQQGENMRWEMAENPIFESPTTNVLNPTFEENGY
;
A
#
# COMPACT_ATOMS: atom_id res chain seq x y z
N GLY A 1 -38.30 -22.07 -24.10
CA GLY A 1 -39.66 -21.72 -23.64
C GLY A 1 -40.34 -22.74 -22.73
N GLY A 2 -40.28 -24.05 -23.03
CA GLY A 2 -41.07 -25.06 -22.28
C GLY A 2 -42.56 -25.07 -22.69
N PRO A 3 -43.35 -26.04 -22.19
CA PRO A 3 -44.72 -26.29 -22.69
C PRO A 3 -45.72 -25.17 -22.36
N GLN A 4 -45.40 -24.30 -21.41
CA GLN A 4 -46.22 -23.14 -21.05
C GLN A 4 -46.06 -21.97 -22.03
N ARG A 5 -45.01 -21.95 -22.86
CA ARG A 5 -44.65 -20.82 -23.73
C ARG A 5 -44.69 -21.14 -25.23
N GLY A 6 -44.66 -22.42 -25.59
CA GLY A 6 -44.81 -22.87 -26.97
C GLY A 6 -44.98 -24.38 -27.06
N SER A 7 -45.25 -24.86 -28.27
CA SER A 7 -45.31 -26.28 -28.61
C SER A 7 -44.25 -26.61 -29.66
N CYS A 8 -43.58 -27.75 -29.53
CA CYS A 8 -42.59 -28.19 -30.50
C CYS A 8 -43.28 -28.95 -31.64
N GLN A 9 -43.04 -28.54 -32.88
CA GLN A 9 -43.53 -29.24 -34.07
C GLN A 9 -42.48 -30.26 -34.55
N CYS A 10 -42.94 -31.35 -35.17
CA CYS A 10 -42.08 -32.44 -35.63
C CYS A 10 -41.05 -32.04 -36.72
N ASN A 11 -41.23 -30.88 -37.37
CA ASN A 11 -40.27 -30.31 -38.30
C ASN A 11 -39.07 -29.62 -37.62
N GLY A 12 -39.01 -29.64 -36.27
CA GLY A 12 -37.94 -29.04 -35.49
C GLY A 12 -38.16 -27.57 -35.12
N THR A 13 -39.32 -26.99 -35.47
CA THR A 13 -39.66 -25.59 -35.19
C THR A 13 -40.55 -25.50 -33.95
N CYS A 14 -40.38 -24.44 -33.14
CA CYS A 14 -41.29 -24.16 -32.03
C CYS A 14 -42.40 -23.20 -32.47
N GLU A 15 -43.65 -23.56 -32.21
CA GLU A 15 -44.79 -22.67 -32.36
C GLU A 15 -45.06 -21.97 -31.03
N CYS A 16 -44.85 -20.66 -31.00
CA CYS A 16 -44.95 -19.87 -29.78
C CYS A 16 -46.40 -19.54 -29.44
N LYS A 17 -46.72 -19.61 -28.15
CA LYS A 17 -48.02 -19.13 -27.65
C LYS A 17 -48.07 -17.60 -27.74
N PRO A 18 -49.27 -16.98 -27.85
CA PRO A 18 -49.41 -15.54 -27.94
C PRO A 18 -48.64 -14.80 -26.84
N GLY A 19 -47.87 -13.77 -27.23
CA GLY A 19 -47.01 -13.02 -26.30
C GLY A 19 -45.61 -13.58 -26.10
N TYR A 20 -45.22 -14.64 -26.82
CA TYR A 20 -43.87 -15.20 -26.82
C TYR A 20 -43.30 -15.29 -28.24
N THR A 21 -41.99 -15.09 -28.35
CA THR A 21 -41.25 -15.06 -29.61
C THR A 21 -39.87 -15.72 -29.47
N GLY A 22 -39.13 -15.80 -30.58
CA GLY A 22 -37.84 -16.46 -30.70
C GLY A 22 -37.92 -17.95 -31.07
N ASP A 23 -36.83 -18.51 -31.58
CA ASP A 23 -36.75 -19.89 -32.11
C ASP A 23 -37.13 -20.96 -31.08
N ARG A 24 -37.07 -20.61 -29.79
CA ARG A 24 -37.38 -21.49 -28.66
C ARG A 24 -38.54 -20.98 -27.81
N CYS A 25 -39.25 -19.93 -28.25
CA CYS A 25 -40.35 -19.29 -27.52
C CYS A 25 -39.98 -18.92 -26.07
N ASP A 26 -38.76 -18.43 -25.89
CA ASP A 26 -38.18 -18.01 -24.61
C ASP A 26 -38.35 -16.51 -24.37
N CYS A 27 -38.44 -15.72 -25.43
CA CYS A 27 -38.59 -14.28 -25.38
C CYS A 27 -40.06 -13.87 -25.22
N MET A 28 -40.36 -12.87 -24.38
CA MET A 28 -41.71 -12.30 -24.26
C MET A 28 -41.87 -11.11 -25.21
N GLU A 29 -42.96 -11.07 -25.99
CA GLU A 29 -43.24 -9.98 -26.94
C GLU A 29 -43.64 -8.67 -26.23
N SER A 30 -44.16 -8.75 -25.01
CA SER A 30 -44.61 -7.59 -24.25
C SER A 30 -43.44 -6.87 -23.58
N GLU A 31 -43.15 -5.65 -24.04
CA GLU A 31 -42.13 -4.77 -23.44
C GLU A 31 -42.63 -4.00 -22.20
N LYS A 32 -43.83 -4.30 -21.71
CA LYS A 32 -44.45 -3.59 -20.56
C LYS A 32 -43.61 -3.67 -19.28
N GLN A 33 -42.83 -4.74 -19.11
CA GLN A 33 -41.95 -4.92 -17.95
C GLN A 33 -40.73 -3.99 -17.96
N CYS A 34 -40.43 -3.35 -19.09
CA CYS A 34 -39.37 -2.37 -19.24
C CYS A 34 -39.85 -0.92 -19.05
N ILE A 35 -41.13 -0.72 -18.69
CA ILE A 35 -41.74 0.60 -18.51
C ILE A 35 -41.98 0.80 -17.02
N ASP A 36 -41.56 1.96 -16.50
CA ASP A 36 -41.82 2.33 -15.12
C ASP A 36 -43.33 2.51 -14.88
N SER A 37 -43.89 1.73 -13.95
CA SER A 37 -45.30 1.82 -13.59
C SER A 37 -45.66 3.17 -12.93
N SER A 38 -44.69 3.85 -12.32
CA SER A 38 -44.84 5.19 -11.78
C SER A 38 -44.77 6.28 -12.86
N ASN A 39 -44.17 5.99 -14.03
CA ASN A 39 -44.07 6.92 -15.14
C ASN A 39 -44.26 6.22 -16.50
N PRO A 40 -45.51 5.88 -16.87
CA PRO A 40 -45.82 5.06 -18.06
C PRO A 40 -45.60 5.78 -19.40
N THR A 41 -45.44 7.11 -19.40
CA THR A 41 -45.08 7.91 -20.58
C THR A 41 -43.57 8.07 -20.73
N GLY A 42 -42.78 7.57 -19.77
CA GLY A 42 -41.33 7.63 -19.79
C GLY A 42 -40.68 6.71 -20.84
N PRO A 43 -39.41 6.96 -21.18
CA PRO A 43 -38.65 6.05 -22.03
C PRO A 43 -38.45 4.71 -21.33
N LYS A 44 -38.47 3.61 -22.11
CA LYS A 44 -38.18 2.26 -21.62
C LYS A 44 -36.82 2.22 -20.95
N CYS A 45 -36.68 1.43 -19.88
CA CYS A 45 -35.44 1.28 -19.12
C CYS A 45 -34.87 2.64 -18.66
N SER A 46 -35.77 3.55 -18.28
CA SER A 46 -35.46 4.92 -17.87
C SER A 46 -34.61 5.70 -18.88
N GLY A 47 -34.61 5.29 -20.16
CA GLY A 47 -33.77 5.86 -21.23
C GLY A 47 -32.27 5.57 -21.07
N ARG A 48 -31.92 4.65 -20.18
CA ARG A 48 -30.54 4.32 -19.76
C ARG A 48 -30.19 2.87 -20.06
N GLY A 49 -30.89 2.26 -21.01
CA GLY A 49 -30.70 0.87 -21.39
C GLY A 49 -31.57 0.48 -22.58
N VAL A 50 -31.41 -0.76 -23.02
CA VAL A 50 -32.18 -1.37 -24.09
C VAL A 50 -33.11 -2.42 -23.49
N CYS A 51 -34.39 -2.41 -23.88
CA CYS A 51 -35.34 -3.46 -23.50
C CYS A 51 -35.21 -4.62 -24.49
N ASP A 52 -34.89 -5.81 -23.99
CA ASP A 52 -34.87 -7.02 -24.80
C ASP A 52 -35.57 -8.16 -24.03
N CYS A 53 -36.52 -8.82 -24.69
CA CYS A 53 -37.38 -9.85 -24.12
C CYS A 53 -38.10 -9.51 -22.80
N GLY A 54 -38.50 -8.24 -22.61
CA GLY A 54 -39.18 -7.77 -21.40
C GLY A 54 -38.26 -7.47 -20.22
N GLN A 55 -36.93 -7.51 -20.43
CA GLN A 55 -35.94 -7.16 -19.43
C GLN A 55 -35.07 -5.99 -19.90
N CYS A 56 -34.76 -5.08 -18.98
CA CYS A 56 -33.87 -3.96 -19.27
C CYS A 56 -32.39 -4.35 -19.17
N PHE A 57 -31.64 -4.00 -20.19
CA PHE A 57 -30.19 -4.10 -20.26
C PHE A 57 -29.59 -2.71 -20.14
N CYS A 58 -29.05 -2.40 -18.97
CA CYS A 58 -28.60 -1.06 -18.63
C CYS A 58 -27.26 -0.69 -19.27
N ASN A 59 -27.14 0.57 -19.66
CA ASN A 59 -25.90 1.20 -20.08
C ASN A 59 -24.92 1.26 -18.89
N SER A 60 -23.63 1.42 -19.19
CA SER A 60 -22.56 1.53 -18.19
C SER A 60 -22.91 2.55 -17.09
N GLY A 61 -22.74 2.15 -15.83
CA GLY A 61 -23.01 3.00 -14.66
C GLY A 61 -24.46 2.99 -14.15
N TYR A 62 -25.36 2.18 -14.75
CA TYR A 62 -26.75 2.04 -14.30
C TYR A 62 -27.12 0.60 -13.98
N THR A 63 -27.99 0.42 -13.00
CA THR A 63 -28.47 -0.88 -12.51
C THR A 63 -29.95 -0.80 -12.11
N GLY A 64 -30.50 -1.90 -11.59
CA GLY A 64 -31.91 -2.05 -11.27
C GLY A 64 -32.73 -2.54 -12.47
N HIS A 65 -33.94 -3.04 -12.20
CA HIS A 65 -34.78 -3.68 -13.24
C HIS A 65 -35.19 -2.74 -14.38
N LEU A 66 -35.10 -1.43 -14.16
CA LEU A 66 -35.40 -0.37 -15.13
C LEU A 66 -34.22 0.56 -15.40
N CYS A 67 -33.00 0.24 -14.93
CA CYS A 67 -31.82 1.12 -15.11
C CYS A 67 -31.97 2.51 -14.46
N ASN A 68 -32.77 2.57 -13.39
CA ASN A 68 -33.05 3.78 -12.62
C ASN A 68 -32.04 3.99 -11.47
N GLU A 69 -31.30 2.96 -11.08
CA GLU A 69 -30.29 3.03 -10.02
C GLU A 69 -28.92 3.37 -10.63
N ILE A 70 -28.17 4.27 -9.99
CA ILE A 70 -26.80 4.60 -10.37
C ILE A 70 -25.87 3.62 -9.68
N GLN A 71 -24.89 3.08 -10.39
CA GLN A 71 -23.81 2.28 -9.82
C GLN A 71 -22.84 3.19 -9.05
N GLY A 72 -23.31 3.73 -7.92
CA GLY A 72 -22.55 4.43 -6.89
C GLY A 72 -22.40 3.61 -5.60
N GLY A 73 -22.66 2.30 -5.67
CA GLY A 73 -22.28 1.31 -4.68
C GLY A 73 -21.30 0.35 -5.34
N GLU A 74 -20.30 -0.10 -4.57
CA GLU A 74 -19.25 -1.04 -4.96
C GLU A 74 -19.71 -2.01 -6.05
N SER A 75 -19.10 -1.92 -7.23
CA SER A 75 -19.44 -2.83 -8.31
C SER A 75 -19.27 -4.27 -7.83
N ALA A 76 -20.27 -5.15 -8.06
CA ALA A 76 -20.25 -6.53 -7.56
C ALA A 76 -18.99 -7.34 -7.94
N LEU A 77 -18.27 -6.91 -8.99
CA LEU A 77 -16.99 -7.48 -9.39
C LEU A 77 -15.84 -7.13 -8.44
N CYS A 78 -15.85 -5.93 -7.83
CA CYS A 78 -14.83 -5.50 -6.88
C CYS A 78 -14.89 -6.24 -5.55
N THR A 79 -16.06 -6.81 -5.20
CA THR A 79 -16.31 -7.53 -3.94
C THR A 79 -16.26 -9.06 -4.09
N ASP A 80 -16.06 -9.55 -5.33
CA ASP A 80 -15.94 -10.98 -5.60
C ASP A 80 -14.55 -11.50 -5.20
N ARG A 81 -14.53 -12.48 -4.30
CA ARG A 81 -13.31 -13.09 -3.74
C ARG A 81 -12.48 -13.84 -4.78
N ASP A 82 -13.11 -14.44 -5.79
CA ASP A 82 -12.39 -15.20 -6.81
C ASP A 82 -11.78 -14.25 -7.86
N VAL A 83 -12.46 -13.12 -8.13
CA VAL A 83 -11.88 -12.01 -8.89
C VAL A 83 -10.69 -11.40 -8.16
N GLU A 84 -10.80 -11.15 -6.86
CA GLU A 84 -9.70 -10.63 -6.04
C GLU A 84 -8.43 -11.50 -6.17
N LYS A 85 -8.57 -12.81 -5.99
CA LYS A 85 -7.46 -13.77 -6.13
C LYS A 85 -6.85 -13.77 -7.53
N CYS A 86 -7.70 -13.76 -8.56
CA CYS A 86 -7.26 -13.72 -9.96
C CYS A 86 -6.45 -12.43 -10.25
N VAL A 87 -6.96 -11.27 -9.85
CA VAL A 87 -6.29 -9.97 -10.06
C VAL A 87 -4.96 -9.91 -9.31
N LEU A 88 -4.92 -10.36 -8.06
CA LEU A 88 -3.69 -10.38 -7.26
C LEU A 88 -2.62 -11.29 -7.88
N CYS A 89 -3.01 -12.48 -8.37
CA CYS A 89 -2.10 -13.39 -9.07
C CYS A 89 -1.57 -12.79 -10.36
N LEU A 90 -2.46 -12.28 -11.23
CA LEU A 90 -2.08 -11.68 -12.50
C LEU A 90 -1.13 -10.50 -12.29
N ARG A 91 -1.43 -9.62 -11.32
CA ARG A 91 -0.56 -8.49 -10.97
C ARG A 91 0.82 -8.96 -10.55
N ASP A 92 0.90 -9.91 -9.60
CA ASP A 92 2.18 -10.37 -9.06
C ASP A 92 3.07 -10.99 -10.16
N SER A 93 2.49 -11.83 -11.01
CA SER A 93 3.21 -12.44 -12.15
C SER A 93 3.67 -11.40 -13.18
N LEU A 94 2.80 -10.43 -13.51
CA LEU A 94 3.14 -9.35 -14.45
C LEU A 94 4.22 -8.42 -13.87
N VAL A 95 4.08 -7.95 -12.63
CA VAL A 95 5.09 -7.07 -12.00
C VAL A 95 6.45 -7.77 -11.95
N LYS A 96 6.49 -9.05 -11.53
CA LYS A 96 7.74 -9.83 -11.50
C LYS A 96 8.38 -9.99 -12.87
N SER A 97 7.59 -10.26 -13.92
CA SER A 97 8.12 -10.44 -15.27
C SER A 97 8.69 -9.14 -15.85
N PHE A 98 8.03 -7.99 -15.62
CA PHE A 98 8.54 -6.69 -16.06
C PHE A 98 9.74 -6.19 -15.22
N ASP A 99 9.74 -6.40 -13.89
CA ASP A 99 10.87 -6.03 -13.02
C ASP A 99 12.13 -6.89 -13.31
N SER A 100 11.94 -8.16 -13.66
CA SER A 100 13.05 -9.05 -14.05
C SER A 100 13.73 -8.60 -15.34
N ASN A 101 12.95 -8.05 -16.27
CA ASN A 101 13.43 -7.52 -17.56
C ASN A 101 14.19 -6.19 -17.36
N GLU A 102 13.75 -5.36 -16.42
CA GLU A 102 14.47 -4.15 -16.01
C GLU A 102 15.84 -4.49 -15.39
N LYS A 103 15.91 -5.57 -14.61
CA LYS A 103 17.16 -6.04 -13.99
C LYS A 103 18.15 -6.66 -14.98
N THR A 104 17.66 -7.43 -15.96
CA THR A 104 18.49 -7.95 -17.06
C THR A 104 19.01 -6.83 -17.96
N LYS A 105 18.25 -5.75 -18.14
CA LYS A 105 18.71 -4.56 -18.88
C LYS A 105 19.81 -3.79 -18.14
N SER A 106 19.80 -3.76 -16.81
CA SER A 106 20.92 -3.21 -16.02
C SER A 106 22.17 -4.13 -16.02
N ASP A 107 21.98 -5.45 -16.09
CA ASP A 107 23.10 -6.40 -16.14
C ASP A 107 23.72 -6.50 -17.55
N GLU A 108 22.97 -6.28 -18.63
CA GLU A 108 23.50 -6.18 -20.00
C GLU A 108 24.26 -4.87 -20.23
N VAL A 109 23.85 -3.75 -19.62
CA VAL A 109 24.61 -2.49 -19.66
C VAL A 109 25.91 -2.60 -18.85
N ALA A 110 25.94 -3.42 -17.79
CA ALA A 110 27.16 -3.73 -17.04
C ALA A 110 28.11 -4.70 -17.79
N LYS A 111 27.60 -5.48 -18.77
CA LYS A 111 28.37 -6.48 -19.52
C LYS A 111 29.01 -5.94 -20.82
N ILE A 112 28.89 -4.63 -21.10
CA ILE A 112 29.56 -3.97 -22.25
C ILE A 112 31.02 -3.56 -21.92
N ILE A 113 31.51 -3.82 -20.70
CA ILE A 113 32.93 -3.65 -20.36
C ILE A 113 33.48 -5.01 -19.92
N ILE A 114 34.47 -5.52 -20.67
CA ILE A 114 35.18 -6.81 -20.57
C ILE A 114 34.53 -7.93 -21.38
N GLY A 115 35.20 -8.27 -22.49
CA GLY A 115 34.75 -9.27 -23.46
C GLY A 115 35.16 -10.71 -23.19
N SER A 116 34.89 -11.50 -24.24
CA SER A 116 35.33 -12.87 -24.55
C SER A 116 34.46 -14.03 -24.03
N ASP A 117 33.80 -14.65 -25.02
CA ASP A 117 33.70 -16.09 -25.32
C ASP A 117 33.20 -17.06 -24.23
N ASP A 118 31.97 -17.57 -24.38
CA ASP A 118 31.76 -18.99 -24.76
C ASP A 118 30.28 -19.25 -25.13
N ASP A 119 30.11 -20.18 -26.07
CA ASP A 119 28.90 -20.62 -26.74
C ASP A 119 27.93 -21.38 -25.80
N THR A 120 26.63 -21.08 -25.88
CA THR A 120 25.61 -22.14 -25.73
C THR A 120 24.32 -21.77 -26.46
N SER A 121 24.27 -22.20 -27.71
CA SER A 121 23.14 -22.05 -28.61
C SER A 121 21.89 -22.81 -28.12
N PHE A 122 20.84 -22.02 -27.90
CA PHE A 122 19.45 -22.25 -28.27
C PHE A 122 19.13 -23.56 -29.04
N LYS A 123 18.32 -24.43 -28.46
CA LYS A 123 17.39 -25.29 -29.20
C LYS A 123 15.97 -25.06 -28.70
N LEU A 124 15.34 -24.02 -29.24
CA LEU A 124 13.89 -23.90 -29.26
C LEU A 124 13.40 -24.65 -30.50
N SER A 125 12.91 -25.87 -30.32
CA SER A 125 12.29 -26.62 -31.40
C SER A 125 11.11 -25.83 -31.96
N GLN A 126 11.17 -25.59 -33.27
CA GLN A 126 10.16 -24.90 -34.06
C GLN A 126 8.86 -25.70 -34.13
N GLY A 127 7.74 -24.99 -33.93
CA GLY A 127 6.38 -25.42 -34.23
C GLY A 127 5.50 -24.18 -34.48
N GLN A 128 5.17 -23.99 -35.76
CA GLN A 128 4.34 -23.00 -36.50
C GLN A 128 3.23 -22.18 -35.76
N PRO A 129 2.84 -20.99 -36.27
CA PRO A 129 2.16 -19.94 -35.53
C PRO A 129 0.66 -20.20 -35.40
N THR A 130 0.16 -20.05 -34.18
CA THR A 130 -1.25 -19.73 -33.94
C THR A 130 -1.31 -18.24 -33.60
N SER A 131 -2.22 -17.51 -34.26
CA SER A 131 -2.53 -16.10 -34.05
C SER A 131 -2.28 -15.64 -32.60
N MET A 132 -1.48 -14.59 -32.38
CA MET A 132 -1.19 -14.09 -31.02
C MET A 132 -2.50 -13.69 -30.33
N VAL A 133 -2.98 -14.56 -29.43
CA VAL A 133 -4.14 -14.32 -28.55
C VAL A 133 -3.79 -13.29 -27.46
N TYR A 134 -2.50 -13.13 -27.16
CA TYR A 134 -1.97 -12.27 -26.10
C TYR A 134 -1.09 -11.16 -26.67
N SER A 135 -1.04 -10.03 -25.98
CA SER A 135 -0.27 -8.84 -26.38
C SER A 135 1.25 -9.03 -26.31
N SER A 136 1.76 -9.88 -25.40
CA SER A 136 3.18 -10.24 -25.31
C SER A 136 3.38 -11.59 -24.60
N ARG A 137 4.64 -12.06 -24.56
CA ARG A 137 5.00 -13.34 -23.92
C ARG A 137 4.77 -13.32 -22.41
N GLU A 138 5.02 -12.18 -21.76
CA GLU A 138 4.82 -11.96 -20.33
C GLU A 138 3.35 -12.15 -19.95
N TYR A 139 2.42 -11.60 -20.73
CA TYR A 139 0.98 -11.77 -20.52
C TYR A 139 0.53 -13.22 -20.72
N ALA A 140 1.10 -13.94 -21.69
CA ALA A 140 0.80 -15.35 -21.89
C ALA A 140 1.26 -16.23 -20.71
N ILE A 141 2.44 -15.95 -20.15
CA ILE A 141 2.97 -16.65 -18.97
C ILE A 141 2.09 -16.37 -17.75
N ALA A 142 1.73 -15.10 -17.51
CA ALA A 142 0.88 -14.71 -16.39
C ALA A 142 -0.51 -15.35 -16.47
N ALA A 143 -1.11 -15.37 -17.67
CA ALA A 143 -2.40 -16.01 -17.89
C ALA A 143 -2.37 -17.52 -17.62
N ALA A 144 -1.32 -18.22 -18.05
CA ALA A 144 -1.15 -19.65 -17.79
C ALA A 144 -0.89 -19.95 -16.31
N GLN A 145 -0.04 -19.16 -15.64
CA GLN A 145 0.27 -19.35 -14.23
C GLN A 145 -0.94 -19.13 -13.32
N CYS A 146 -1.79 -18.17 -13.66
CA CYS A 146 -2.97 -17.79 -12.88
C CYS A 146 -4.26 -18.44 -13.37
N GLU A 147 -4.19 -19.43 -14.27
CA GLU A 147 -5.36 -20.09 -14.84
C GLU A 147 -6.29 -20.65 -13.76
N SER A 148 -5.75 -21.30 -12.74
CA SER A 148 -6.53 -21.87 -11.63
C SER A 148 -7.21 -20.82 -10.76
N ALA A 149 -6.61 -19.64 -10.61
CA ALA A 149 -7.17 -18.53 -9.82
C ALA A 149 -8.26 -17.77 -10.60
N CYS A 150 -8.13 -17.72 -11.93
CA CYS A 150 -9.06 -17.03 -12.82
C CYS A 150 -10.14 -17.95 -13.40
N ASN A 151 -10.03 -19.27 -13.21
CA ASN A 151 -11.01 -20.24 -13.70
C ASN A 151 -12.39 -19.99 -13.07
N GLY A 152 -13.41 -19.81 -13.91
CA GLY A 152 -14.76 -19.50 -13.47
C GLY A 152 -15.03 -18.01 -13.19
N THR A 153 -14.03 -17.14 -13.32
CA THR A 153 -14.24 -15.68 -13.26
C THR A 153 -14.67 -15.11 -14.62
N VAL A 154 -15.26 -13.92 -14.61
CA VAL A 154 -15.62 -13.18 -15.84
C VAL A 154 -14.45 -12.42 -16.48
N ILE A 155 -13.22 -12.60 -15.96
CA ILE A 155 -12.04 -11.87 -16.43
C ILE A 155 -11.51 -12.48 -17.73
N ASP A 156 -11.27 -11.63 -18.74
CA ASP A 156 -10.57 -12.07 -19.93
C ASP A 156 -9.05 -12.00 -19.76
N THR A 157 -8.42 -13.14 -19.45
CA THR A 157 -6.96 -13.21 -19.30
C THR A 157 -6.19 -12.85 -20.57
N SER A 158 -6.84 -12.90 -21.74
CA SER A 158 -6.25 -12.47 -23.01
C SER A 158 -6.19 -10.95 -23.19
N ARG A 159 -7.04 -10.20 -22.47
CA ARG A 159 -7.19 -8.74 -22.57
C ARG A 159 -6.82 -8.03 -21.28
N VAL A 160 -5.77 -8.54 -20.63
CA VAL A 160 -5.17 -7.90 -19.46
C VAL A 160 -4.09 -6.92 -19.91
N LYS A 161 -4.05 -5.74 -19.28
CA LYS A 161 -2.99 -4.74 -19.50
C LYS A 161 -2.43 -4.26 -18.17
N LEU A 162 -1.13 -4.10 -18.08
CA LEU A 162 -0.46 -3.44 -16.97
C LEU A 162 -0.24 -1.96 -17.33
N VAL A 163 -0.74 -1.04 -16.50
CA VAL A 163 -0.68 0.41 -16.74
C VAL A 163 0.02 1.10 -15.56
N GLU A 164 0.78 2.17 -15.82
CA GLU A 164 1.49 2.91 -14.76
C GLU A 164 0.58 3.85 -13.96
N VAL A 165 -0.43 4.42 -14.61
CA VAL A 165 -1.36 5.41 -14.04
C VAL A 165 -2.80 4.98 -14.31
N SER A 166 -3.69 5.24 -13.35
CA SER A 166 -5.13 5.08 -13.57
C SER A 166 -5.63 6.17 -14.52
N GLU A 167 -5.70 5.88 -15.81
CA GLU A 167 -6.52 6.68 -16.73
C GLU A 167 -7.98 6.26 -16.56
N GLN A 168 -8.73 7.02 -15.77
CA GLN A 168 -10.17 6.83 -15.65
C GLN A 168 -10.83 7.36 -16.93
N LYS A 169 -11.14 6.46 -17.86
CA LYS A 169 -11.97 6.77 -19.03
C LYS A 169 -13.43 6.68 -18.62
N ASP A 170 -14.29 7.50 -19.25
CA ASP A 170 -15.72 7.64 -18.92
C ASP A 170 -16.49 6.30 -18.89
N ASP A 171 -15.99 5.25 -19.57
CA ASP A 171 -16.59 3.92 -19.65
C ASP A 171 -15.90 2.84 -18.78
N SER A 172 -14.99 3.21 -17.88
CA SER A 172 -14.22 2.26 -17.05
C SER A 172 -14.54 2.38 -15.56
N ASN A 173 -14.68 1.23 -14.89
CA ASN A 173 -14.94 1.15 -13.45
C ASN A 173 -13.64 0.91 -12.69
N LEU A 174 -13.39 1.65 -11.61
CA LEU A 174 -12.22 1.51 -10.73
C LEU A 174 -12.56 0.65 -9.51
N CYS A 175 -11.76 -0.38 -9.26
CA CYS A 175 -11.81 -1.20 -8.05
C CYS A 175 -10.53 -1.04 -7.21
N ILE A 176 -10.66 -1.22 -5.89
CA ILE A 176 -9.57 -1.15 -4.92
C ILE A 176 -9.56 -2.44 -4.08
N ILE A 177 -8.45 -3.16 -4.08
CA ILE A 177 -8.22 -4.33 -3.21
C ILE A 177 -7.27 -3.93 -2.09
N TYR A 178 -7.58 -4.35 -0.86
CA TYR A 178 -6.75 -4.17 0.31
C TYR A 178 -6.00 -5.47 0.61
N THR A 179 -4.67 -5.44 0.60
CA THR A 179 -3.84 -6.60 0.95
C THR A 179 -3.47 -6.61 2.42
N GLU A 180 -3.04 -7.77 2.94
CA GLU A 180 -2.60 -7.95 4.34
C GLU A 180 -1.44 -6.99 4.73
N ASP A 181 -0.59 -6.61 3.77
CA ASP A 181 0.50 -5.66 3.96
C ASP A 181 0.07 -4.18 4.06
N ASN A 182 -1.22 -3.89 4.27
CA ASN A 182 -1.80 -2.54 4.21
C ASN A 182 -1.45 -1.78 2.90
N CYS A 183 -1.44 -2.52 1.78
CA CYS A 183 -1.32 -1.94 0.45
C CYS A 183 -2.67 -1.87 -0.25
N ARG A 184 -2.88 -0.78 -0.98
CA ARG A 184 -4.02 -0.61 -1.89
C ARG A 184 -3.61 -0.91 -3.32
N VAL A 185 -4.33 -1.84 -3.93
CA VAL A 185 -4.14 -2.27 -5.31
C VAL A 185 -5.30 -1.77 -6.13
N PHE A 186 -5.00 -1.05 -7.19
CA PHE A 186 -6.00 -0.43 -8.05
C PHE A 186 -6.08 -1.19 -9.37
N PHE A 187 -7.29 -1.42 -9.86
CA PHE A 187 -7.49 -1.92 -11.21
C PHE A 187 -8.76 -1.33 -11.81
N ASN A 188 -8.70 -1.05 -13.11
CA ASN A 188 -9.85 -0.61 -13.89
C ASN A 188 -10.36 -1.77 -14.73
N TYR A 189 -11.68 -1.89 -14.85
CA TYR A 189 -12.27 -2.91 -15.69
C TYR A 189 -13.36 -2.32 -16.60
N ARG A 190 -13.52 -2.93 -17.77
CA ARG A 190 -14.52 -2.53 -18.75
C ARG A 190 -15.23 -3.76 -19.29
N TYR A 191 -16.55 -3.74 -19.31
CA TYR A 191 -17.31 -4.80 -19.96
C TYR A 191 -17.06 -4.74 -21.45
N SER A 192 -16.67 -5.86 -22.04
CA SER A 192 -16.51 -5.92 -23.49
C SER A 192 -17.84 -6.13 -24.21
N ASP A 193 -17.98 -5.56 -25.41
CA ASP A 193 -19.19 -5.64 -26.24
C ASP A 193 -19.42 -7.02 -26.88
N ALA A 194 -18.68 -8.05 -26.44
CA ALA A 194 -18.78 -9.39 -26.99
C ALA A 194 -20.05 -10.10 -26.47
N ILE A 195 -21.04 -10.22 -27.36
CA ILE A 195 -22.20 -11.13 -27.41
C ILE A 195 -22.52 -11.89 -26.11
N TYR A 196 -23.72 -11.61 -25.57
CA TYR A 196 -24.41 -12.02 -24.34
C TYR A 196 -24.15 -13.41 -23.71
N VAL A 197 -23.54 -14.38 -24.40
CA VAL A 197 -23.43 -15.76 -23.90
C VAL A 197 -22.15 -16.00 -23.08
N ASN A 198 -21.11 -15.16 -23.22
CA ASN A 198 -19.88 -15.21 -22.43
C ASN A 198 -19.33 -13.81 -22.16
N ARG A 199 -20.05 -12.99 -21.38
CA ARG A 199 -19.64 -11.59 -21.10
C ARG A 199 -18.33 -11.57 -20.32
N LYS A 200 -17.21 -11.45 -21.05
CA LYS A 200 -15.88 -11.27 -20.46
C LYS A 200 -15.55 -9.79 -20.28
N VAL A 201 -14.71 -9.52 -19.30
CA VAL A 201 -14.31 -8.18 -18.86
C VAL A 201 -12.85 -7.93 -19.23
N ASP A 202 -12.59 -6.77 -19.86
CA ASP A 202 -11.24 -6.26 -20.09
C ASP A 202 -10.68 -5.71 -18.77
N LEU A 203 -9.43 -6.04 -18.45
CA LEU A 203 -8.82 -5.71 -17.16
C LEU A 203 -7.54 -4.88 -17.32
N ASN A 204 -7.50 -3.71 -16.71
CA ASN A 204 -6.33 -2.84 -16.64
C ASN A 204 -5.83 -2.79 -15.20
N ILE A 205 -4.71 -3.44 -14.93
CA ILE A 205 -4.08 -3.51 -13.59
C ILE A 205 -3.09 -2.37 -13.47
N ILE A 206 -3.13 -1.62 -12.35
CA ILE A 206 -2.16 -0.54 -12.11
C ILE A 206 -0.91 -1.12 -11.44
N ARG A 207 0.27 -0.86 -12.01
CA ARG A 207 1.57 -1.41 -11.56
C ARG A 207 1.92 -0.96 -10.14
N LYS A 208 1.74 0.33 -9.84
CA LYS A 208 2.15 0.93 -8.57
C LYS A 208 1.07 0.74 -7.51
N SER A 209 1.38 0.00 -6.45
CA SER A 209 0.52 -0.11 -5.26
C SER A 209 0.86 0.97 -4.23
N GLU A 210 -0.17 1.45 -3.52
CA GLU A 210 0.00 2.40 -2.43
C GLU A 210 0.06 1.66 -1.10
N CYS A 211 1.27 1.45 -0.58
CA CYS A 211 1.49 0.77 0.69
C CYS A 211 1.72 1.77 1.82
N THR A 212 1.01 1.60 2.93
CA THR A 212 1.36 2.31 4.16
C THR A 212 2.53 1.60 4.82
N LYS A 213 3.70 2.24 4.84
CA LYS A 213 4.87 1.67 5.51
C LYS A 213 4.62 1.68 7.02
N THR A 214 4.48 0.49 7.61
CA THR A 214 4.43 0.34 9.06
C THR A 214 5.82 0.63 9.61
N ILE A 215 6.01 1.82 10.19
CA ILE A 215 7.24 2.13 10.89
C ILE A 215 7.18 1.41 12.23
N ASN A 216 8.21 0.61 12.53
CA ASN A 216 8.36 -0.03 13.84
C ASN A 216 8.43 1.05 14.93
N ILE A 217 7.32 1.23 15.66
CA ILE A 217 7.14 2.27 16.69
C ILE A 217 8.26 2.18 17.74
N LEU A 218 8.77 0.98 18.01
CA LEU A 218 9.85 0.72 18.97
C LEU A 218 11.13 1.51 18.67
N TYR A 219 11.54 1.65 17.40
CA TYR A 219 12.77 2.40 17.09
C TYR A 219 12.61 3.90 17.29
N ILE A 220 11.42 4.45 17.01
CA ILE A 220 11.11 5.86 17.27
C ILE A 220 11.19 6.11 18.78
N VAL A 221 10.56 5.25 19.59
CA VAL A 221 10.56 5.36 21.05
C VAL A 221 11.98 5.27 21.62
N LEU A 222 12.78 4.30 21.17
CA LEU A 222 14.18 4.17 21.61
C LEU A 222 15.03 5.39 21.21
N GLY A 223 14.81 5.93 20.01
CA GLY A 223 15.51 7.14 19.55
C GLY A 223 15.20 8.37 20.41
N VAL A 224 13.94 8.57 20.77
CA VAL A 224 13.53 9.70 21.62
C VAL A 224 14.11 9.57 23.04
N ILE A 225 14.05 8.37 23.64
CA ILE A 225 14.61 8.13 24.97
C ILE A 225 16.12 8.40 24.97
N ALA A 226 16.85 7.87 23.98
CA ALA A 226 18.29 8.08 23.86
C ALA A 226 18.63 9.58 23.72
N ALA A 227 17.87 10.33 22.92
CA ALA A 227 18.09 11.77 22.74
C ALA A 227 17.88 12.56 24.04
N ILE A 228 16.83 12.24 24.81
CA ILE A 228 16.55 12.90 26.10
C ILE A 228 17.64 12.58 27.11
N VAL A 229 18.06 11.31 27.22
CA VAL A 229 19.10 10.89 28.17
C VAL A 229 20.44 11.53 27.82
N LEU A 230 20.84 11.50 26.54
CA LEU A 230 22.10 12.12 26.10
C LEU A 230 22.06 13.65 26.25
N GLY A 231 20.96 14.29 25.86
CA GLY A 231 20.77 15.72 26.04
C GLY A 231 20.85 16.14 27.51
N GLY A 232 20.20 15.39 28.40
CA GLY A 232 20.25 15.61 29.84
C GLY A 232 21.65 15.40 30.42
N LEU A 233 22.36 14.35 30.02
CA LEU A 233 23.74 14.10 30.46
C LEU A 233 24.69 15.21 30.00
N ILE A 234 24.57 15.67 28.75
CA ILE A 234 25.38 16.77 28.22
C ILE A 234 25.10 18.06 29.01
N LEU A 235 23.84 18.38 29.27
CA LEU A 235 23.47 19.56 30.05
C LEU A 235 24.01 19.49 31.49
N LEU A 236 23.91 18.33 32.13
CA LEU A 236 24.49 18.11 33.47
C LEU A 236 26.02 18.20 33.47
N LEU A 237 26.68 17.69 32.44
CA LEU A 237 28.14 17.82 32.28
C LEU A 237 28.54 19.28 32.14
N ILE A 238 27.85 20.06 31.29
CA ILE A 238 28.12 21.50 31.12
C ILE A 238 27.88 22.24 32.43
N TYR A 239 26.74 22.01 33.08
CA TYR A 239 26.42 22.61 34.38
C TYR A 239 27.51 22.33 35.43
N LYS A 240 27.93 21.06 35.55
CA LYS A 240 29.00 20.65 36.46
C LYS A 240 30.33 21.32 36.09
N LEU A 241 30.64 21.45 34.80
CA LEU A 241 31.88 22.07 34.32
C LEU A 241 31.90 23.58 34.67
N VAL A 242 30.80 24.29 34.44
CA VAL A 242 30.65 25.72 34.79
C VAL A 242 30.82 25.92 36.30
N ILE A 243 30.11 25.16 37.13
CA ILE A 243 30.25 25.27 38.60
C ILE A 243 31.67 24.96 39.04
N THR A 244 32.30 23.93 38.47
CA THR A 244 33.67 23.57 38.82
C THR A 244 34.66 24.69 38.48
N ILE A 245 34.42 25.44 37.39
CA ILE A 245 35.24 26.60 37.02
C ILE A 245 35.05 27.73 38.03
N ASP A 246 33.81 28.07 38.36
CA ASP A 246 33.51 29.15 39.32
C ASP A 246 34.05 28.82 40.71
N ASP A 247 33.82 27.61 41.21
CA ASP A 247 34.36 27.14 42.50
C ASP A 247 35.90 27.20 42.53
N ARG A 248 36.58 26.78 41.44
CA ARG A 248 38.05 26.92 41.35
C ARG A 248 38.52 28.36 41.30
N ARG A 249 37.77 29.25 40.64
CA ARG A 249 38.10 30.67 40.53
C ARG A 249 37.93 31.36 41.88
N GLU A 250 36.84 31.08 42.58
CA GLU A 250 36.58 31.57 43.93
C GLU A 250 37.62 31.04 44.92
N LEU A 251 37.97 29.76 44.84
CA LEU A 251 39.00 29.16 45.68
C LEU A 251 40.38 29.83 45.47
N ALA A 252 40.74 30.15 44.22
CA ALA A 252 41.99 30.85 43.92
C ALA A 252 42.00 32.27 44.53
N ASN A 253 40.90 33.01 44.37
CA ASN A 253 40.73 34.33 44.98
C ASN A 253 40.78 34.26 46.51
N PHE A 254 40.15 33.26 47.12
CA PHE A 254 40.13 33.07 48.57
C PHE A 254 41.53 32.77 49.13
N LYS A 255 42.32 31.91 48.46
CA LYS A 255 43.71 31.63 48.87
C LYS A 255 44.59 32.87 48.81
N GLN A 256 44.47 33.69 47.76
CA GLN A 256 45.20 34.95 47.65
C GLN A 256 44.80 35.94 48.75
N GLN A 257 43.50 36.05 49.05
CA GLN A 257 43.01 36.86 50.15
C GLN A 257 43.51 36.34 51.52
N GLY A 258 43.56 35.02 51.72
CA GLY A 258 44.09 34.41 52.94
C GLY A 258 45.60 34.64 53.14
N GLU A 259 46.39 34.61 52.07
CA GLU A 259 47.81 34.96 52.10
C GLU A 259 48.02 36.46 52.35
N ASN A 260 47.21 37.33 51.74
CA ASN A 260 47.22 38.78 51.99
C ASN A 260 46.66 39.18 53.37
N MET A 261 45.78 38.35 53.96
CA MET A 261 45.24 38.52 55.31
C MET A 261 46.15 37.95 56.39
N ARG A 262 47.35 37.46 56.03
CA ARG A 262 48.43 37.24 57.00
C ARG A 262 49.00 38.60 57.41
N TRP A 263 48.18 39.39 58.10
CA TRP A 263 48.59 40.57 58.85
C TRP A 263 49.69 40.17 59.82
N GLU A 264 50.70 41.02 59.89
CA GLU A 264 51.89 40.91 60.71
C GLU A 264 51.57 40.31 62.09
N MET A 265 52.11 39.13 62.39
CA MET A 265 52.44 38.77 63.77
C MET A 265 53.61 39.66 64.22
N ALA A 266 53.45 40.98 64.14
CA ALA A 266 54.25 41.90 64.92
C ALA A 266 53.59 41.91 66.28
N GLU A 267 54.18 41.20 67.24
CA GLU A 267 53.80 41.29 68.64
C GLU A 267 53.66 42.77 69.02
N ASN A 268 52.57 43.12 69.69
CA ASN A 268 52.33 44.48 70.15
C ASN A 268 53.52 44.90 71.04
N PRO A 269 54.32 45.93 70.68
CA PRO A 269 55.56 46.26 71.38
C PRO A 269 55.34 46.80 72.81
N ILE A 270 54.09 46.94 73.25
CA ILE A 270 53.70 47.37 74.60
C ILE A 270 53.12 46.20 75.44
N PHE A 271 53.05 44.99 74.90
CA PHE A 271 52.46 43.85 75.61
C PHE A 271 53.52 43.11 76.43
N GLU A 272 53.42 43.21 77.76
CA GLU A 272 54.21 42.45 78.73
C GLU A 272 53.32 41.35 79.32
N SER A 273 53.77 40.09 79.35
CA SER A 273 52.94 39.00 79.86
C SER A 273 52.76 39.12 81.39
N PRO A 274 51.55 38.92 81.93
CA PRO A 274 51.28 39.12 83.35
C PRO A 274 51.77 37.95 84.23
N THR A 275 52.67 37.11 83.71
CA THR A 275 53.10 35.87 84.37
C THR A 275 54.60 35.90 84.57
N THR A 276 55.03 36.33 85.76
CA THR A 276 56.43 36.25 86.18
C THR A 276 56.73 34.84 86.70
N ASN A 277 57.62 34.10 86.03
CA ASN A 277 58.13 32.84 86.57
C ASN A 277 59.11 33.13 87.71
N VAL A 278 58.63 33.02 88.95
CA VAL A 278 59.50 33.10 90.14
C VAL A 278 59.97 31.68 90.46
N LEU A 279 61.24 31.39 90.15
CA LEU A 279 61.89 30.16 90.59
C LEU A 279 62.11 30.25 92.10
N ASN A 280 61.52 29.32 92.84
CA ASN A 280 61.64 29.26 94.30
C ASN A 280 63.05 28.79 94.70
N PRO A 281 63.91 29.63 95.31
CA PRO A 281 65.29 29.28 95.61
C PRO A 281 65.48 28.23 96.71
N THR A 282 64.40 27.79 97.38
CA THR A 282 64.48 26.89 98.55
C THR A 282 63.73 25.56 98.37
N PHE A 283 63.30 25.21 97.14
CA PHE A 283 62.75 23.88 96.88
C PHE A 283 63.89 22.87 96.69
N GLU A 284 64.43 22.37 97.80
CA GLU A 284 65.32 21.20 97.85
C GLU A 284 64.50 19.91 97.93
N GLU A 285 64.47 19.12 96.85
CA GLU A 285 63.96 17.76 96.86
C GLU A 285 65.14 16.79 97.03
N ASN A 286 65.62 16.67 98.29
CA ASN A 286 66.48 15.64 98.92
C ASN A 286 67.09 16.26 100.21
N GLY A 287 66.78 15.90 101.46
CA GLY A 287 66.03 14.76 101.99
C GLY A 287 66.91 13.76 102.75
N TYR A 288 67.65 14.19 103.78
CA TYR A 288 68.04 13.43 105.01
C TYR A 288 68.60 14.38 106.08
#